data_AF-A0A0S4LPF2-F1
#
_entry.id   AF-A0A0S4LPF2-F1
#
_cell.length_a   1.000
_cell.length_b   1.000
_cell.length_c   1.000
_cell.angle_alpha   90.00
_cell.angle_beta   90.00
_cell.angle_gamma   90.00
#
_symmetry.space_group_name_H-M   'P 1'
#
loop_
_entity.id
_entity.type
_entity.pdbx_description
1 polymer ?
#
loop_
_entity_poly.entity_id
_entity_poly.type
_entity_poly.pdbx_seq_one_letter_code
_entity_poly.pdbx_strand_id
1 'polypeptide(L)'
;MKIIRDCFGRSIRLTDERMAHILQHPEMIDMEAEIDRVLQSPSEVRLSRSDQSVQLFYEYYAKTRVGGKWLSVVVKYANDDGFVVTAYLTDRLKPGECIWPKK
;
A
#
# COMPACT_ATOMS: atom_id res chain seq x y z
N MET A 1 -3.42 0.71 16.93
CA MET A 1 -2.12 0.63 16.19
C MET A 1 -1.82 -0.82 15.85
N LYS A 2 -1.48 -1.07 14.58
CA LYS A 2 -1.15 -2.40 14.04
C LYS A 2 0.27 -2.43 13.48
N ILE A 3 0.95 -3.57 13.63
CA ILE A 3 2.26 -3.85 13.01
C ILE A 3 2.08 -4.98 12.00
N ILE A 4 2.50 -4.74 10.77
CA ILE A 4 2.37 -5.65 9.63
C ILE A 4 3.79 -5.93 9.12
N ARG A 5 4.08 -7.17 8.75
CA ARG A 5 5.32 -7.48 8.02
C ARG A 5 5.07 -7.40 6.52
N ASP A 6 5.91 -6.67 5.81
CA ASP A 6 5.81 -6.57 4.36
C ASP A 6 6.37 -7.82 3.65
N CYS A 7 6.23 -7.89 2.33
CA CYS A 7 6.78 -8.97 1.51
C CYS A 7 8.32 -9.07 1.52
N PHE A 8 9.02 -8.08 2.08
CA PHE A 8 10.47 -8.08 2.27
C PHE A 8 10.87 -8.42 3.72
N GLY A 9 9.91 -8.68 4.60
CA GLY A 9 10.12 -9.00 6.02
C GLY A 9 10.32 -7.79 6.94
N ARG A 10 10.12 -6.56 6.45
CA ARG A 10 10.26 -5.31 7.22
C ARG A 10 8.97 -5.00 7.98
N SER A 11 9.10 -4.27 9.09
CA SER A 11 7.94 -3.90 9.91
C SER A 11 7.31 -2.61 9.38
N ILE A 12 5.99 -2.63 9.22
CA ILE A 12 5.17 -1.48 8.83
C ILE A 12 4.17 -1.19 9.94
N ARG A 13 4.12 0.07 10.37
CA ARG A 13 3.15 0.60 11.32
C ARG A 13 1.95 1.19 10.60
N LEU A 14 0.76 0.78 11.01
CA LEU A 14 -0.51 1.39 10.63
C LEU A 14 -1.21 1.88 11.90
N THR A 15 -1.25 3.20 12.08
CA THR A 15 -1.89 3.83 13.24
C THR A 15 -3.39 3.97 13.00
N ASP A 16 -4.16 4.07 14.09
CA ASP A 16 -5.61 4.22 14.01
C ASP A 16 -5.98 5.58 13.39
N GLU A 17 -5.17 6.63 13.62
CA GLU A 17 -5.26 7.93 12.94
C GLU A 17 -5.11 7.80 11.42
N ARG A 18 -4.11 7.03 10.96
CA ARG A 18 -3.89 6.83 9.52
C ARG A 18 -4.98 5.96 8.89
N MET A 19 -5.46 4.95 9.60
CA MET A 19 -6.63 4.18 9.16
C MET A 19 -7.85 5.08 9.03
N ALA A 20 -8.15 5.90 10.04
CA ALA A 20 -9.27 6.84 9.99
C ALA A 20 -9.16 7.83 8.82
N HIS A 21 -7.94 8.33 8.53
CA HIS A 21 -7.70 9.19 7.37
C HIS A 21 -7.98 8.47 6.03
N ILE A 22 -7.55 7.23 5.88
CA ILE A 22 -7.83 6.42 4.67
C ILE A 22 -9.34 6.21 4.49
N LEU A 23 -10.06 5.95 5.58
CA LEU A 23 -11.51 5.72 5.58
C LEU A 23 -12.35 6.98 5.39
N GLN A 24 -11.74 8.17 5.31
CA GLN A 24 -12.43 9.38 4.84
C GLN A 24 -12.83 9.27 3.36
N HIS A 25 -12.21 8.35 2.61
CA HIS A 25 -12.56 8.03 1.23
C HIS A 25 -13.58 6.88 1.21
N PRO A 26 -14.85 7.12 0.79
CA PRO A 26 -15.90 6.09 0.83
C PRO A 26 -15.59 4.81 0.03
N GLU A 27 -14.79 4.93 -1.02
CA GLU A 27 -14.33 3.79 -1.82
C GLU A 27 -13.38 2.86 -1.07
N MET A 28 -12.80 3.30 0.06
CA MET A 28 -11.86 2.53 0.88
C MET A 28 -12.50 1.77 2.05
N ILE A 29 -13.78 2.02 2.38
CA ILE A 29 -14.47 1.24 3.42
C ILE A 29 -14.49 -0.25 3.01
N ASP A 30 -14.34 -1.20 3.93
CA ASP A 30 -14.20 -2.65 3.68
C ASP A 30 -12.88 -3.08 2.98
N MET A 31 -11.96 -2.15 2.70
CA MET A 31 -10.63 -2.46 2.12
C MET A 31 -9.54 -2.58 3.19
N GLU A 32 -9.86 -2.45 4.47
CA GLU A 32 -8.89 -2.43 5.58
C GLU A 32 -8.08 -3.73 5.65
N ALA A 33 -8.75 -4.87 5.51
CA ALA A 33 -8.10 -6.18 5.49
C ALA A 33 -7.22 -6.37 4.23
N GLU A 34 -7.60 -5.72 3.12
CA GLU A 34 -6.83 -5.78 1.88
C GLU A 34 -5.54 -4.98 1.99
N ILE A 35 -5.51 -3.87 2.74
CA ILE A 35 -4.27 -3.12 3.00
C ILE A 35 -3.20 -4.04 3.59
N ASP A 36 -3.55 -4.87 4.58
CA ASP A 36 -2.59 -5.81 5.17
C ASP A 36 -2.09 -6.83 4.14
N ARG A 37 -3.01 -7.39 3.36
CA ARG A 37 -2.69 -8.41 2.35
C ARG A 37 -1.77 -7.85 1.27
N VAL A 38 -2.04 -6.65 0.78
CA VAL A 38 -1.20 -5.98 -0.22
C VAL A 38 0.21 -5.71 0.31
N LEU A 39 0.35 -5.38 1.60
CA LEU A 39 1.68 -5.23 2.19
C LEU A 39 2.43 -6.56 2.28
N GLN A 40 1.74 -7.65 2.63
CA GLN A 40 2.32 -8.98 2.83
C GLN A 40 2.59 -9.73 1.52
N SER A 41 1.74 -9.57 0.51
CA SER A 41 1.76 -10.33 -0.73
C SER A 41 1.27 -9.47 -1.91
N PRO A 42 2.00 -8.41 -2.26
CA PRO A 42 1.68 -7.57 -3.41
C PRO A 42 1.96 -8.31 -4.72
N SER A 43 1.15 -8.03 -5.74
CA SER A 43 1.50 -8.32 -7.13
C SER A 43 2.69 -7.49 -7.62
N GLU A 44 2.80 -6.22 -7.20
CA GLU A 44 3.89 -5.33 -7.61
C GLU A 44 4.27 -4.34 -6.51
N VAL A 45 5.57 -4.07 -6.35
CA VAL A 45 6.05 -2.97 -5.51
C VAL A 45 6.91 -2.04 -6.34
N ARG A 46 6.64 -0.74 -6.24
CA ARG A 46 7.41 0.31 -6.92
C ARG A 46 8.09 1.25 -5.94
N LEU A 47 9.33 1.62 -6.23
CA LEU A 47 9.99 2.75 -5.59
C LEU A 47 9.48 4.06 -6.18
N SER A 48 9.12 5.02 -5.32
CA SER A 48 8.66 6.34 -5.75
C SER A 48 9.77 7.12 -6.46
N ARG A 49 9.44 7.79 -7.56
CA ARG A 49 10.39 8.66 -8.29
C ARG A 49 10.74 9.94 -7.54
N SER A 50 9.84 10.44 -6.69
CA SER A 50 9.99 11.73 -6.00
C SER A 50 10.59 11.59 -4.60
N ASP A 51 10.53 10.40 -4.00
CA ASP A 51 11.05 10.15 -2.66
C ASP A 51 11.53 8.70 -2.54
N GLN A 52 12.84 8.49 -2.49
CA GLN A 52 13.45 7.15 -2.40
C GLN A 52 13.16 6.44 -1.06
N SER A 53 12.61 7.14 -0.06
CA SER A 53 12.12 6.51 1.17
C SER A 53 10.70 5.94 1.02
N VAL A 54 10.02 6.20 -0.10
CA VAL A 54 8.62 5.81 -0.33
C VAL A 54 8.52 4.65 -1.30
N GLN A 55 7.80 3.61 -0.88
CA GLN A 55 7.45 2.46 -1.70
C GLN A 55 5.94 2.36 -1.84
N LEU A 56 5.47 1.92 -3.01
CA LEU A 56 4.06 1.77 -3.35
C LEU A 56 3.79 0.30 -3.63
N PHE A 57 2.97 -0.32 -2.80
CA PHE A 57 2.54 -1.71 -2.90
C PHE A 57 1.23 -1.76 -3.65
N TYR A 58 1.12 -2.67 -4.63
CA TYR A 58 -0.02 -2.77 -5.52
C TYR A 58 -0.59 -4.17 -5.58
N GLU A 59 -1.92 -4.23 -5.62
CA GLU A 59 -2.69 -5.42 -5.94
C GLU A 59 -3.93 -5.03 -6.73
N TYR A 60 -4.33 -5.87 -7.70
CA TYR A 60 -5.49 -5.59 -8.53
C TYR A 60 -6.72 -6.32 -8.01
N TYR A 61 -7.77 -5.55 -7.71
CA TYR A 61 -9.07 -6.08 -7.31
C TYR A 61 -10.07 -5.88 -8.43
N ALA A 62 -10.55 -6.97 -9.02
CA ALA A 62 -11.55 -6.94 -10.09
C ALA A 62 -12.91 -6.42 -9.61
N LYS A 63 -13.20 -6.48 -8.31
CA LYS A 63 -14.46 -6.04 -7.69
C LYS A 63 -14.20 -5.19 -6.45
N THR A 64 -14.04 -3.89 -6.65
CA THR A 64 -14.15 -2.88 -5.58
C THR A 64 -15.51 -2.17 -5.67
N ARG A 65 -15.82 -1.26 -4.72
CA ARG A 65 -17.03 -0.43 -4.81
C ARG A 65 -17.15 0.39 -6.10
N VAL A 66 -16.01 0.67 -6.74
CA VAL A 66 -15.91 1.48 -7.96
C VAL A 66 -15.40 0.65 -9.15
N GLY A 67 -15.65 -0.66 -9.13
CA GLY A 67 -15.27 -1.59 -10.21
C GLY A 67 -13.85 -2.13 -10.06
N GLY A 68 -13.26 -2.57 -11.17
CA GLY A 68 -11.91 -3.13 -11.17
C GLY A 68 -10.85 -2.04 -10.97
N LYS A 69 -10.10 -2.08 -9.86
CA LYS A 69 -9.10 -1.07 -9.51
C LYS A 69 -7.84 -1.70 -8.90
N TRP A 70 -6.74 -0.99 -9.03
CA TRP A 70 -5.54 -1.25 -8.23
C TRP A 70 -5.71 -0.63 -6.84
N LEU A 71 -5.50 -1.40 -5.79
CA LEU A 71 -5.24 -0.87 -4.47
C LEU A 71 -3.76 -0.50 -4.38
N SER A 72 -3.47 0.76 -4.09
CA SER A 72 -2.13 1.27 -3.85
C SER A 72 -1.96 1.58 -2.36
N VAL A 73 -1.06 0.86 -1.67
CA VAL A 73 -0.67 1.17 -0.30
C VAL A 73 0.69 1.87 -0.31
N VAL A 74 0.75 3.10 0.21
CA VAL A 74 1.95 3.94 0.21
C VAL A 74 2.62 3.85 1.56
N VAL A 75 3.86 3.40 1.57
CA VAL A 75 4.66 3.19 2.78
C VAL A 75 5.91 4.04 2.70
N LYS A 76 6.23 4.76 3.77
CA LYS A 76 7.50 5.47 3.91
C LYS A 76 8.37 4.75 4.93
N TYR A 77 9.64 4.54 4.58
CA TYR A 77 10.62 3.84 5.41
C TYR A 77 11.65 4.81 5.99
N ALA A 78 11.98 4.59 7.27
CA ALA A 78 13.17 5.15 7.90
C ALA A 78 13.91 4.00 8.62
N ASN A 79 15.08 3.61 8.11
CA ASN A 79 15.92 2.55 8.70
C ASN A 79 15.15 1.25 8.99
N ASP A 80 14.47 0.69 7.99
CA ASP A 80 13.63 -0.53 8.06
C ASP A 80 12.37 -0.46 8.94
N ASP A 81 12.08 0.70 9.55
CA ASP A 81 10.78 1.01 10.14
C ASP A 81 9.90 1.73 9.12
N GLY A 82 8.89 1.02 8.62
CA GLY A 82 7.90 1.53 7.69
C GLY A 82 6.69 2.09 8.40
N PHE A 83 6.05 3.10 7.81
CA PHE A 83 4.70 3.50 8.21
C PHE A 83 3.82 3.76 7.00
N VAL A 84 2.55 3.39 7.10
CA VAL A 84 1.57 3.68 6.05
C VAL A 84 1.30 5.18 6.04
N VAL A 85 1.58 5.80 4.90
CA VAL A 85 1.27 7.21 4.64
C VAL A 85 -0.20 7.36 4.24
N THR A 86 -0.64 6.53 3.28
CA THR A 86 -2.01 6.51 2.75
C THR A 86 -2.26 5.22 1.96
N ALA A 87 -3.52 4.92 1.66
CA ALA A 87 -3.93 3.90 0.72
C ALA A 87 -5.11 4.41 -0.10
N TYR A 88 -5.14 4.09 -1.39
CA TYR A 88 -6.20 4.54 -2.30
C TYR A 88 -6.36 3.61 -3.50
N LEU A 89 -7.54 3.67 -4.13
CA LEU A 89 -7.82 2.96 -5.38
C LEU A 89 -7.39 3.80 -6.60
N THR A 90 -6.84 3.14 -7.62
CA THR A 90 -6.39 3.81 -8.84
C THR A 90 -6.54 2.92 -10.07
N ASP A 91 -6.65 3.53 -11.25
CA ASP A 91 -6.69 2.83 -12.53
C ASP A 91 -5.30 2.46 -13.06
N ARG A 92 -4.24 3.10 -12.54
CA ARG A 92 -2.88 2.97 -13.09
C ARG A 92 -1.85 2.89 -11.99
N LEU A 93 -0.85 2.04 -12.20
CA LEU A 93 0.35 2.01 -11.40
C LEU A 93 1.15 3.30 -11.60
N LYS A 94 1.55 3.97 -10.51
CA LYS A 94 2.39 5.17 -10.63
C LYS A 94 3.75 4.82 -11.27
N PRO A 95 4.33 5.73 -12.08
CA PRO A 95 5.66 5.52 -12.63
C PRO A 95 6.71 5.44 -11.51
N GLY A 96 7.66 4.53 -11.63
CA GLY A 96 8.66 4.22 -10.62
C GLY A 96 9.44 2.97 -10.99
N GLU A 97 10.53 2.71 -10.27
CA GLU A 97 11.29 1.48 -10.43
C GLU A 97 10.50 0.32 -9.81
N CYS A 98 10.25 -0.74 -10.58
CA CYS A 98 9.64 -1.96 -10.08
C CYS A 98 10.70 -2.77 -9.31
N ILE A 99 10.49 -2.94 -8.00
CA ILE A 99 11.41 -3.62 -7.08
C ILE A 99 10.88 -4.99 -6.62
N TRP A 100 9.63 -5.32 -6.97
CA TRP A 100 9.01 -6.62 -6.76
C TRP A 100 7.95 -6.86 -7.85
N PRO A 101 7.86 -8.09 -8.42
CA PRO A 101 8.62 -9.29 -8.07
C PRO A 101 10.08 -9.21 -8.51
N LYS A 102 10.98 -9.86 -7.75
CA LYS A 102 12.37 -10.04 -8.20
C LYS A 102 12.35 -10.96 -9.44
N LYS A 103 12.91 -10.48 -10.55
CA LYS A 103 13.14 -11.32 -11.74
C LYS A 103 14.15 -12.43 -11.45
#